data_AF-A0A6A0IM29-F1
#
_entry.id   AF-A0A6A0IM29-F1
#
_cell.length_a   1.000
_cell.length_b   1.000
_cell.length_c   1.000
_cell.angle_alpha   90.00
_cell.angle_beta   90.00
_cell.angle_gamma   90.00
#
_symmetry.space_group_name_H-M   'P 1'
#
loop_
_entity.id
_entity.type
_entity.pdbx_description
1 polymer ?
#
loop_
_entity_poly.entity_id
_entity_poly.type
_entity_poly.pdbx_seq_one_letter_code
_entity_poly.pdbx_strand_id
1 'polypeptide(L)'
;MTGNQGSPADGPAQSPADSPEAAVIAAHLDALRSSDVPALRRTVSADLARQVDAPGFEEQLAILSRLAPAEFTVVSVARSGERASVELATDLQEGRFELVLEEGSWRVAGQSWRARPAG
;
A
#
# COMPACT_ATOMS: atom_id res chain seq x y z
N MET A 1 17.16 -46.44 10.82
CA MET A 1 17.88 -45.35 11.52
C MET A 1 18.85 -44.81 10.48
N THR A 2 18.75 -43.62 9.90
CA THR A 2 18.27 -42.27 10.27
C THR A 2 17.98 -41.58 8.91
N GLY A 3 16.94 -40.81 8.62
CA GLY A 3 16.32 -39.72 9.36
C GLY A 3 16.73 -38.37 8.73
N ASN A 4 15.73 -37.60 8.28
CA ASN A 4 15.71 -36.19 7.85
C ASN A 4 16.12 -35.86 6.40
N GLN A 5 15.20 -35.49 5.50
CA GLN A 5 14.34 -34.28 5.43
C GLN A 5 15.13 -32.97 5.32
N GLY A 6 14.93 -32.30 4.18
CA GLY A 6 15.42 -30.96 3.88
C GLY A 6 15.37 -30.62 2.40
N SER A 7 14.30 -30.99 1.69
CA SER A 7 14.05 -30.40 0.36
C SER A 7 13.62 -28.95 0.59
N PRO A 8 14.29 -27.95 -0.01
CA PRO A 8 13.84 -26.58 0.08
C PRO A 8 12.45 -26.49 -0.57
N ALA A 9 11.49 -25.92 0.15
CA ALA A 9 10.24 -25.47 -0.42
C ALA A 9 10.52 -24.25 -1.32
N ASP A 10 11.14 -24.48 -2.48
CA ASP A 10 11.28 -23.51 -3.55
C ASP A 10 10.02 -23.61 -4.43
N GLY A 11 8.89 -23.16 -3.87
CA GLY A 11 7.83 -22.62 -4.71
C GLY A 11 8.33 -21.28 -5.25
N PRO A 12 7.88 -20.81 -6.44
CA PRO A 12 8.30 -19.50 -6.94
C PRO A 12 8.03 -18.49 -5.84
N ALA A 13 9.07 -17.79 -5.37
CA ALA A 13 8.93 -16.72 -4.41
C ALA A 13 7.92 -15.72 -5.00
N GLN A 14 6.68 -15.77 -4.53
CA GLN A 14 5.61 -14.95 -5.06
C GLN A 14 6.04 -13.50 -4.88
N SER A 15 6.13 -12.75 -5.98
CA SER A 15 6.64 -11.38 -5.90
C SER A 15 5.71 -10.57 -4.99
N PRO A 16 6.27 -9.72 -4.11
CA PRO A 16 5.46 -8.96 -3.16
C PRO A 16 4.42 -8.06 -3.87
N ALA A 17 4.69 -7.67 -5.11
CA ALA A 17 3.80 -6.93 -5.98
C ALA A 17 2.51 -7.67 -6.38
N ASP A 18 2.51 -9.01 -6.40
CA ASP A 18 1.34 -9.83 -6.73
C ASP A 18 0.41 -10.09 -5.53
N SER A 19 0.70 -9.47 -4.38
CA SER A 19 -0.12 -9.60 -3.18
C SER A 19 -1.41 -8.76 -3.25
N PRO A 20 -2.51 -9.19 -2.61
CA PRO A 20 -3.73 -8.38 -2.55
C PRO A 20 -3.52 -7.04 -1.82
N GLU A 21 -2.55 -6.96 -0.91
CA GLU A 21 -2.15 -5.70 -0.26
C GLU A 21 -1.49 -4.73 -1.23
N ALA A 22 -0.55 -5.22 -2.06
CA ALA A 22 0.06 -4.42 -3.11
C ALA A 22 -0.98 -3.92 -4.12
N ALA A 23 -1.95 -4.77 -4.49
CA ALA A 23 -3.04 -4.38 -5.39
C ALA A 23 -3.89 -3.23 -4.83
N VAL A 24 -4.20 -3.25 -3.52
CA VAL A 24 -4.92 -2.15 -2.85
C VAL A 24 -4.12 -0.85 -2.89
N ILE A 25 -2.80 -0.91 -2.70
CA ILE A 25 -1.95 0.29 -2.76
C ILE A 25 -1.86 0.83 -4.18
N ALA A 26 -1.73 -0.04 -5.18
CA ALA A 26 -1.75 0.37 -6.57
C ALA A 26 -3.06 1.11 -6.90
N ALA A 27 -4.20 0.55 -6.49
CA ALA A 27 -5.50 1.19 -6.66
C ALA A 27 -5.61 2.52 -5.89
N HIS A 28 -5.06 2.57 -4.66
CA HIS A 28 -5.06 3.78 -3.83
C HIS A 28 -4.25 4.92 -4.48
N LEU A 29 -3.02 4.62 -4.91
CA LEU A 29 -2.15 5.59 -5.58
C LEU A 29 -2.75 6.04 -6.92
N ASP A 30 -3.39 5.13 -7.66
CA ASP A 30 -4.08 5.49 -8.88
C ASP A 30 -5.25 6.45 -8.64
N ALA A 31 -6.07 6.16 -7.63
CA ALA A 31 -7.17 7.04 -7.24
C ALA A 31 -6.66 8.42 -6.77
N LEU A 32 -5.55 8.48 -6.03
CA LEU A 32 -4.90 9.75 -5.68
C LEU A 32 -4.48 10.54 -6.92
N ARG A 33 -3.78 9.92 -7.87
CA ARG A 33 -3.31 10.59 -9.09
C ARG A 33 -4.47 11.09 -9.95
N SER A 34 -5.48 10.26 -10.11
CA SER A 34 -6.68 10.57 -10.89
C SER A 34 -7.62 11.53 -10.16
N SER A 35 -7.31 11.89 -8.91
CA SER A 35 -8.18 12.67 -8.03
C SER A 35 -9.59 12.07 -7.92
N ASP A 36 -9.68 10.74 -8.00
CA ASP A 36 -10.93 9.99 -8.00
C ASP A 36 -11.35 9.73 -6.55
N VAL A 37 -12.06 10.69 -5.96
CA VAL A 37 -12.58 10.64 -4.59
C VAL A 37 -13.36 9.35 -4.29
N PRO A 38 -14.35 8.91 -5.12
CA PRO A 38 -15.11 7.70 -4.80
C PRO A 38 -14.25 6.43 -4.90
N ALA A 39 -13.28 6.35 -5.81
CA ALA A 39 -12.32 5.25 -5.84
C ALA A 39 -11.40 5.30 -4.61
N LEU A 40 -10.89 6.47 -4.25
CA LEU A 40 -10.01 6.66 -3.10
C LEU A 40 -10.68 6.20 -1.81
N ARG A 41 -11.93 6.62 -1.59
CA ARG A 41 -12.76 6.20 -0.45
C ARG A 41 -12.93 4.69 -0.35
N ARG A 42 -12.91 3.96 -1.47
CA ARG A 42 -12.96 2.49 -1.50
C ARG A 42 -11.60 1.82 -1.25
N THR A 43 -10.51 2.55 -1.20
CA THR A 43 -9.19 1.95 -0.94
C THR A 43 -8.71 2.18 0.49
N VAL A 44 -9.35 3.10 1.21
CA VAL A 44 -8.98 3.48 2.57
C VAL A 44 -9.89 2.88 3.62
N SER A 45 -9.39 2.82 4.85
CA SER A 45 -10.11 2.34 6.04
C SER A 45 -11.30 3.23 6.36
N ALA A 46 -12.21 2.75 7.21
CA ALA A 46 -13.37 3.53 7.63
C ALA A 46 -12.99 4.88 8.29
N ASP A 47 -11.85 4.95 8.99
CA ASP A 47 -11.37 6.20 9.59
C ASP A 47 -10.91 7.20 8.53
N LEU A 48 -10.02 6.77 7.63
CA LEU A 48 -9.56 7.61 6.53
C LEU A 48 -10.69 7.96 5.56
N ALA A 49 -11.68 7.09 5.35
CA ALA A 49 -12.85 7.39 4.54
C ALA A 49 -13.62 8.61 5.08
N ARG A 50 -13.73 8.77 6.41
CA ARG A 50 -14.33 9.97 7.02
C ARG A 50 -13.52 11.23 6.74
N GLN A 51 -12.20 11.12 6.62
CA GLN A 51 -11.34 12.25 6.23
C GLN A 51 -11.52 12.59 4.74
N VAL A 52 -11.66 11.59 3.88
CA VAL A 52 -11.98 11.77 2.45
C VAL A 52 -13.34 12.44 2.26
N ASP A 53 -14.33 12.07 3.08
CA ASP A 53 -15.68 12.65 3.08
C ASP A 53 -15.74 14.04 3.78
N ALA A 54 -14.63 14.52 4.37
CA ALA A 54 -14.62 15.79 5.09
C ALA A 54 -14.64 17.00 4.13
N PRO A 55 -15.30 18.10 4.52
CA PRO A 55 -15.27 19.32 3.72
C PRO A 55 -13.84 19.86 3.60
N GLY A 56 -13.43 20.20 2.39
CA GLY A 56 -12.08 20.70 2.10
C GLY A 56 -11.05 19.62 1.73
N PHE A 57 -11.43 18.33 1.76
CA PHE A 57 -10.55 17.25 1.32
C PHE A 57 -10.13 17.40 -0.15
N GLU A 58 -10.96 17.99 -1.01
CA GLU A 58 -10.62 18.21 -2.43
C GLU A 58 -9.36 19.07 -2.62
N GLU A 59 -9.15 20.08 -1.77
CA GLU A 59 -7.95 20.92 -1.81
C GLU A 59 -6.71 20.12 -1.38
N GLN A 60 -6.87 19.27 -0.37
CA GLN A 60 -5.82 18.35 0.07
C GLN A 60 -5.52 17.31 -1.01
N LEU A 61 -6.55 16.75 -1.67
CA LEU A 61 -6.41 15.79 -2.75
C LEU A 61 -5.67 16.40 -3.94
N ALA A 62 -5.90 17.66 -4.27
CA ALA A 62 -5.16 18.36 -5.32
C ALA A 62 -3.66 18.48 -5.02
N ILE A 63 -3.27 18.54 -3.74
CA ILE A 63 -1.87 18.51 -3.30
C ILE A 63 -1.36 17.07 -3.33
N LEU A 64 -2.10 16.12 -2.77
CA LEU A 64 -1.73 14.71 -2.70
C LEU A 64 -1.58 14.06 -4.09
N SER A 65 -2.44 14.42 -5.05
CA SER A 65 -2.40 13.89 -6.42
C SER A 65 -1.10 14.25 -7.15
N ARG A 66 -0.53 15.43 -6.85
CA ARG A 66 0.75 15.89 -7.38
C ARG A 66 1.95 15.23 -6.70
N LEU A 67 1.78 14.75 -5.47
CA LEU A 67 2.80 14.07 -4.69
C LEU A 67 2.76 12.56 -4.86
N ALA A 68 1.66 12.01 -5.35
CA ALA A 68 1.51 10.59 -5.61
C ALA A 68 2.46 10.15 -6.74
N PRO A 69 3.32 9.14 -6.51
CA PRO A 69 4.27 8.72 -7.52
C PRO A 69 3.59 8.04 -8.72
N ALA A 70 4.09 8.34 -9.92
CA ALA A 70 3.68 7.66 -11.14
C ALA A 70 4.14 6.20 -11.17
N GLU A 71 5.37 5.95 -10.71
CA GLU A 71 6.01 4.64 -10.71
C GLU A 71 6.52 4.32 -9.30
N PHE A 72 6.35 3.06 -8.91
CA PHE A 72 6.83 2.54 -7.63
C PHE A 72 7.10 1.05 -7.75
N THR A 73 7.99 0.56 -6.89
CA THR A 73 8.32 -0.85 -6.75
C THR A 73 7.94 -1.29 -5.35
N VAL A 74 7.17 -2.36 -5.23
CA VAL A 74 6.88 -2.98 -3.93
C VAL A 74 8.13 -3.71 -3.47
N VAL A 75 8.72 -3.23 -2.38
CA VAL A 75 9.95 -3.78 -1.79
C VAL A 75 9.63 -4.98 -0.91
N SER A 76 8.61 -4.85 -0.06
CA SER A 76 8.27 -5.87 0.92
C SER A 76 6.80 -5.78 1.33
N VAL A 77 6.23 -6.93 1.67
CA VAL A 77 4.90 -7.05 2.28
C VAL A 77 5.00 -7.89 3.54
N ALA A 78 4.64 -7.32 4.67
CA ALA A 78 4.59 -7.98 5.97
C ALA A 78 3.13 -8.07 6.44
N ARG A 79 2.54 -9.27 6.40
CA ARG A 79 1.20 -9.53 6.92
C ARG A 79 1.27 -10.05 8.36
N SER A 80 0.41 -9.52 9.22
CA SER A 80 0.20 -9.97 10.59
C SER A 80 -1.29 -10.00 10.90
N GLY A 81 -1.92 -11.17 10.70
CA GLY A 81 -3.35 -11.36 10.89
C GLY A 81 -4.18 -10.41 10.03
N GLU A 82 -4.91 -9.52 10.67
CA GLU A 82 -5.80 -8.52 10.06
C GLU A 82 -5.09 -7.18 9.76
N ARG A 83 -3.76 -7.14 9.88
CA ARG A 83 -2.95 -5.98 9.52
C ARG A 83 -1.89 -6.37 8.51
N ALA A 84 -1.51 -5.43 7.66
CA ALA A 84 -0.35 -5.57 6.81
C ALA A 84 0.45 -4.27 6.74
N SER A 85 1.75 -4.39 6.53
CA SER A 85 2.62 -3.29 6.17
C SER A 85 3.20 -3.57 4.81
N VAL A 86 3.15 -2.59 3.92
CA VAL A 86 3.78 -2.67 2.60
C VAL A 86 4.78 -1.56 2.48
N GLU A 87 5.99 -1.94 2.12
CA GLU A 87 7.08 -1.01 1.84
C GLU A 87 7.23 -0.93 0.33
N LEU A 88 7.31 0.30 -0.16
CA LEU A 88 7.53 0.60 -1.56
C LEU A 88 8.65 1.62 -1.72
N ALA A 89 9.24 1.58 -2.89
CA ALA A 89 10.34 2.42 -3.29
C ALA A 89 9.97 3.12 -4.60
N THR A 90 10.26 4.41 -4.67
CA THR A 90 10.31 5.18 -5.91
C THR A 90 11.76 5.59 -6.17
N ASP A 91 12.03 6.34 -7.22
CA ASP A 91 13.36 6.89 -7.47
C ASP A 91 13.80 7.86 -6.37
N LEU A 92 12.85 8.62 -5.81
CA LEU A 92 13.10 9.73 -4.90
C LEU A 92 12.78 9.42 -3.43
N GLN A 93 11.88 8.47 -3.19
CA GLN A 93 11.26 8.28 -1.89
C GLN A 93 11.06 6.80 -1.56
N GLU A 94 10.98 6.53 -0.27
CA GLU A 94 10.53 5.25 0.28
C GLU A 94 9.20 5.50 0.98
N GLY A 95 8.19 4.71 0.60
CA GLY A 95 6.85 4.78 1.15
C GLY A 95 6.56 3.55 1.99
N ARG A 96 5.86 3.74 3.10
CA ARG A 96 5.30 2.66 3.90
C ARG A 96 3.81 2.86 4.07
N PHE A 97 3.06 1.85 3.68
CA PHE A 97 1.62 1.77 3.80
C PHE A 97 1.26 0.79 4.91
N GLU A 98 0.34 1.22 5.76
CA GLU A 98 -0.28 0.39 6.77
C GLU A 98 -1.68 0.04 6.29
N LEU A 99 -2.01 -1.25 6.32
CA LEU A 99 -3.29 -1.77 5.89
C LEU A 99 -3.97 -2.52 7.03
N VAL A 100 -5.28 -2.47 7.00
CA VAL A 100 -6.18 -3.22 7.87
C VAL A 100 -7.15 -4.02 7.01
N LEU A 101 -7.47 -5.23 7.45
CA LEU A 101 -8.49 -6.06 6.83
C LEU A 101 -9.84 -5.65 7.43
N GLU A 102 -10.67 -4.96 6.67
CA GLU A 102 -12.03 -4.57 7.06
C GLU A 102 -13.03 -5.23 6.13
N GLU A 103 -14.03 -5.93 6.69
CA GLU A 103 -15.08 -6.60 5.93
C GLU A 103 -14.54 -7.56 4.83
N GLY A 104 -13.42 -8.23 5.12
CA GLY A 104 -12.78 -9.16 4.19
C GLY A 104 -11.99 -8.50 3.05
N SER A 105 -11.83 -7.17 3.06
CA SER A 105 -11.06 -6.42 2.08
C SER A 105 -9.95 -5.63 2.76
N TRP A 106 -8.75 -5.65 2.17
CA TRP A 106 -7.65 -4.81 2.65
C TRP A 106 -7.97 -3.33 2.37
N ARG A 107 -7.66 -2.48 3.34
CA ARG A 107 -7.87 -1.04 3.26
C ARG A 107 -6.64 -0.33 3.81
N VAL A 108 -6.26 0.78 3.19
CA VAL A 108 -5.19 1.65 3.69
C VAL A 108 -5.65 2.31 4.99
N ALA A 109 -4.96 2.03 6.08
CA ALA A 109 -5.14 2.66 7.38
C ALA A 109 -4.23 3.89 7.56
N GLY A 110 -3.08 3.89 6.88
CA GLY A 110 -2.13 4.98 6.96
C GLY A 110 -1.07 4.86 5.88
N GLN A 111 -0.41 5.98 5.61
CA GLN A 111 0.74 6.03 4.72
C GLN A 111 1.78 7.00 5.27
N SER A 112 3.04 6.69 5.03
CA SER A 112 4.16 7.56 5.36
C SER A 112 5.18 7.52 4.22
N TRP A 113 5.78 8.67 3.95
CA TRP A 113 6.80 8.83 2.91
C TRP A 113 8.04 9.42 3.53
N ARG A 114 9.19 8.91 3.12
CA ARG A 114 10.51 9.42 3.51
C ARG A 114 11.33 9.66 2.25
N ALA A 115 12.04 10.78 2.20
CA ALA A 115 13.00 11.02 1.13
C ALA A 115 14.12 9.98 1.23
N ARG A 116 14.50 9.40 0.08
CA ARG A 116 15.70 8.57 0.04
C ARG A 116 16.91 9.50 0.17
N PRO A 117 17.88 9.21 1.05
CA PRO A 117 19.10 10.01 1.13
C PRO A 117 19.79 10.02 -0.23
N ALA A 118 20.18 11.21 -0.71
CA ALA A 118 21.01 11.33 -1.91
C ALA A 118 22.36 10.69 -1.61
N GLY A 119 22.67 9.60 -2.33
CA GLY A 119 23.99 8.96 -2.32
C GLY A 119 25.03 9.79 -3.04
#